data_AF-A0A4Q7LY68-F1
#
_entry.id   AF-A0A4Q7LY68-F1
#
_cell.length_a   1.000
_cell.length_b   1.000
_cell.length_c   1.000
_cell.angle_alpha   90.00
_cell.angle_beta   90.00
_cell.angle_gamma   90.00
#
_symmetry.space_group_name_H-M   'P 1'
#
loop_
_entity.id
_entity.type
_entity.pdbx_description
1 polymer ?
#
loop_
_entity_poly.entity_id
_entity_poly.type
_entity_poly.pdbx_seq_one_letter_code
_entity_poly.pdbx_strand_id
1 'polypeptide(L)'
;MAFWRRASHPDAELPKNDRGAAKFEDYDYDLVPKKRELTMRLAASDPHQEVLATLWDEVGDDLDSLVTATPARSLDQERVDAPIEVRLFSGRSVTGVVGRVPRGFEGVYDDAVRRLDDRGDKPRIPVGLVRTKAGFRVDLLIGMTR
;
A
#
# COMPACT_ATOMS: atom_id res chain seq x y z
N MET A 1 -24.39 -21.83 -2.45
CA MET A 1 -23.87 -20.61 -1.79
C MET A 1 -22.41 -20.86 -1.45
N ALA A 2 -21.48 -20.38 -2.27
CA ALA A 2 -20.05 -20.55 -2.00
C ALA A 2 -19.67 -19.64 -0.82
N PHE A 3 -19.29 -20.24 0.30
CA PHE A 3 -18.71 -19.55 1.44
C PHE A 3 -17.29 -19.12 1.06
N TRP A 4 -17.16 -17.92 0.49
CA TRP A 4 -15.86 -17.26 0.40
C TRP A 4 -15.40 -17.03 1.85
N ARG A 5 -14.39 -17.78 2.29
CA ARG A 5 -13.69 -17.48 3.55
C ARG A 5 -13.18 -16.04 3.39
N ARG A 6 -13.83 -15.08 4.06
CA ARG A 6 -13.27 -13.75 4.27
C ARG A 6 -11.84 -13.98 4.77
N ALA A 7 -10.85 -13.63 3.97
CA ALA A 7 -9.46 -13.60 4.41
C ALA A 7 -9.40 -12.56 5.53
N SER A 8 -9.66 -12.99 6.76
CA SER A 8 -9.72 -12.11 7.92
C SER A 8 -8.35 -11.50 8.22
N HIS A 9 -7.30 -12.07 7.63
CA HIS A 9 -5.93 -11.59 7.69
C HIS A 9 -5.25 -11.87 6.34
N PRO A 10 -5.05 -10.86 5.47
CA PRO A 10 -4.13 -11.03 4.36
C PRO A 10 -2.73 -11.40 4.93
N ASP A 11 -1.98 -12.22 4.20
CA ASP A 11 -0.61 -12.64 4.56
C ASP A 11 -0.49 -13.44 5.87
N ALA A 12 -1.29 -14.52 6.03
CA ALA A 12 -1.27 -15.35 7.24
C ALA A 12 0.09 -16.02 7.52
N GLU A 13 0.94 -16.16 6.50
CA GLU A 13 2.31 -16.66 6.58
C GLU A 13 3.27 -15.69 7.29
N LEU A 14 2.94 -14.39 7.34
CA LEU A 14 3.78 -13.39 8.00
C LEU A 14 3.54 -13.35 9.52
N PRO A 15 4.55 -12.91 10.30
CA PRO A 15 4.38 -12.58 11.72
C PRO A 15 3.21 -11.61 11.93
N LYS A 16 2.48 -11.75 13.04
CA LYS A 16 1.25 -10.97 13.31
C LYS A 16 1.46 -9.45 13.22
N ASN A 17 2.63 -8.96 13.62
CA ASN A 17 3.02 -7.56 13.57
C ASN A 17 3.43 -7.07 12.17
N ASP A 18 3.69 -8.00 11.24
CA ASP A 18 4.16 -7.70 9.88
C ASP A 18 3.10 -7.86 8.80
N ARG A 19 1.92 -8.36 9.17
CA ARG A 19 0.78 -8.52 8.26
C ARG A 19 0.27 -7.16 7.80
N GLY A 20 -0.14 -7.13 6.53
CA GLY A 20 -0.89 -6.01 5.99
C GLY A 20 -2.27 -5.88 6.63
N ALA A 21 -2.88 -4.72 6.48
CA ALA A 21 -4.24 -4.48 6.97
C ALA A 21 -5.09 -3.77 5.90
N ALA A 22 -6.14 -4.45 5.47
CA ALA A 22 -7.18 -3.93 4.59
C ALA A 22 -8.45 -4.78 4.75
N LYS A 23 -9.62 -4.20 4.43
CA LYS A 23 -10.91 -4.90 4.44
C LYS A 23 -11.73 -4.54 3.22
N PHE A 24 -12.22 -5.53 2.49
CA PHE A 24 -13.09 -5.28 1.33
C PHE A 24 -14.39 -4.54 1.69
N GLU A 25 -14.88 -4.67 2.92
CA GLU A 25 -16.07 -3.96 3.40
C GLU A 25 -15.89 -2.44 3.41
N ASP A 26 -14.65 -1.93 3.40
CA ASP A 26 -14.34 -0.50 3.34
C ASP A 26 -14.36 0.08 1.93
N TYR A 27 -14.56 -0.76 0.90
CA TYR A 27 -14.65 -0.38 -0.52
C TYR A 27 -16.05 -0.66 -1.08
N ASP A 28 -16.43 0.06 -2.13
CA ASP A 28 -17.61 -0.28 -2.93
C ASP A 28 -17.31 -1.36 -3.99
N TYR A 29 -18.27 -1.62 -4.86
CA TYR A 29 -18.16 -2.67 -5.88
C TYR A 29 -17.12 -2.36 -6.96
N ASP A 30 -16.77 -1.09 -7.15
CA ASP A 30 -15.77 -0.62 -8.12
C ASP A 30 -14.40 -0.39 -7.44
N LEU A 31 -14.20 -1.01 -6.27
CA LEU A 31 -13.00 -0.92 -5.45
C LEU A 31 -12.65 0.53 -5.05
N VAL A 32 -13.64 1.42 -5.03
CA VAL A 32 -13.47 2.80 -4.59
C VAL A 32 -13.57 2.85 -3.06
N PRO A 33 -12.63 3.52 -2.37
CA PRO A 33 -12.71 3.71 -0.93
C PRO A 33 -14.02 4.41 -0.52
N LYS A 34 -14.73 3.86 0.47
CA LYS A 34 -15.96 4.49 0.99
C LYS A 34 -15.69 5.78 1.78
N LYS A 35 -14.48 5.92 2.33
CA LYS A 35 -14.06 7.04 3.19
C LYS A 35 -12.75 7.64 2.71
N ARG A 36 -12.61 8.96 2.86
CA ARG A 36 -11.41 9.70 2.46
C ARG A 36 -10.19 9.40 3.35
N GLU A 37 -10.43 9.05 4.61
CA GLU A 37 -9.40 8.73 5.61
C GLU A 37 -9.03 7.24 5.61
N LEU A 38 -9.56 6.45 4.67
CA LEU A 38 -9.25 5.03 4.62
C LEU A 38 -7.76 4.83 4.33
N THR A 39 -7.12 3.95 5.10
CA THR A 39 -5.73 3.55 4.88
C THR A 39 -5.62 2.06 4.61
N MET A 40 -4.59 1.68 3.86
CA MET A 40 -4.19 0.30 3.64
C MET A 40 -2.77 0.11 4.15
N ARG A 41 -2.58 -0.74 5.16
CA ARG A 41 -1.25 -1.03 5.69
C ARG A 41 -0.54 -2.06 4.83
N LEU A 42 0.68 -1.77 4.42
CA LEU A 42 1.52 -2.72 3.69
C LEU A 42 1.88 -3.93 4.57
N ALA A 43 2.06 -5.06 3.90
CA ALA A 43 2.60 -6.29 4.47
C ALA A 43 4.12 -6.34 4.26
N ALA A 44 4.81 -7.20 5.01
CA ALA A 44 6.23 -7.51 4.82
C ALA A 44 7.15 -6.28 4.88
N SER A 45 6.90 -5.36 5.82
CA SER A 45 7.76 -4.18 6.05
C SER A 45 8.87 -4.47 7.06
N ASP A 46 8.80 -5.55 7.84
CA ASP A 46 9.83 -5.91 8.83
C ASP A 46 11.22 -6.17 8.20
N PRO A 47 11.37 -6.76 7.00
CA PRO A 47 12.67 -6.88 6.35
C PRO A 47 13.27 -5.54 5.89
N HIS A 48 12.48 -4.46 5.88
CA HIS A 48 12.84 -3.17 5.27
C HIS A 48 12.99 -2.04 6.30
N GLN A 49 13.18 -2.37 7.59
CA GLN A 49 13.24 -1.39 8.68
C GLN A 49 14.39 -0.38 8.52
N GLU A 50 15.53 -0.79 7.99
CA GLU A 50 16.66 0.10 7.74
C GLU A 50 16.29 1.18 6.71
N VAL A 51 15.70 0.77 5.57
CA VAL A 51 15.21 1.69 4.53
C VAL A 51 14.16 2.65 5.09
N LEU A 52 13.25 2.14 5.92
CA LEU A 52 12.20 2.95 6.54
C LEU A 52 12.75 3.93 7.58
N ALA A 53 13.78 3.54 8.34
CA ALA A 53 14.45 4.41 9.29
C ALA A 53 15.21 5.53 8.57
N THR A 54 15.97 5.21 7.53
CA THR A 54 16.64 6.22 6.70
C THR A 54 15.62 7.19 6.10
N LEU A 55 14.50 6.68 5.57
CA LEU A 55 13.45 7.52 5.00
C LEU A 55 12.81 8.43 6.06
N TRP A 56 12.57 7.90 7.27
CA TRP A 56 12.06 8.69 8.39
C TRP A 56 12.98 9.86 8.73
N ASP A 57 14.29 9.62 8.77
CA ASP A 57 15.29 10.64 9.09
C ASP A 57 15.48 11.65 7.95
N GLU A 58 15.43 11.21 6.69
CA GLU A 58 15.57 12.07 5.50
C GLU A 58 14.40 13.04 5.32
N VAL A 59 13.19 12.54 5.55
CA VAL A 59 11.95 13.29 5.32
C VAL A 59 11.61 14.16 6.53
N GLY A 60 11.99 13.73 7.74
CA GLY A 60 11.79 14.50 8.97
C GLY A 60 10.31 14.81 9.21
N ASP A 61 9.97 16.10 9.23
CA ASP A 61 8.59 16.56 9.46
C ASP A 61 7.71 16.54 8.20
N ASP A 62 8.27 16.34 7.00
CA ASP A 62 7.53 16.39 5.72
C ASP A 62 7.02 15.00 5.26
N LEU A 63 6.55 14.18 6.22
CA LEU A 63 6.12 12.79 5.94
C LEU A 63 4.94 12.72 4.96
N ASP A 64 4.16 13.79 4.86
CA ASP A 64 3.03 13.90 3.93
C ASP A 64 3.46 14.03 2.46
N SER A 65 4.74 14.29 2.19
CA SER A 65 5.30 14.34 0.84
C SER A 65 5.53 12.96 0.21
N LEU A 66 5.47 11.89 1.03
CA LEU A 66 5.72 10.53 0.57
C LEU A 66 4.59 10.02 -0.32
N VAL A 67 4.98 9.50 -1.49
CA VAL A 67 4.04 8.90 -2.44
C VAL A 67 4.58 7.58 -2.97
N THR A 68 3.71 6.70 -3.47
CA THR A 68 4.15 5.46 -4.12
C THR A 68 4.94 5.75 -5.40
N ALA A 69 5.97 4.96 -5.65
CA ALA A 69 6.74 4.97 -6.89
C ALA A 69 6.45 3.74 -7.78
N THR A 70 5.68 2.78 -7.27
CA THR A 70 5.27 1.58 -8.01
C THR A 70 4.08 1.92 -8.91
N PRO A 71 4.14 1.66 -10.23
CA PRO A 71 2.99 1.83 -11.13
C PRO A 71 1.97 0.71 -10.96
N ALA A 72 0.76 0.91 -11.50
CA ALA A 72 -0.23 -0.16 -11.64
C ALA A 72 0.32 -1.28 -12.53
N ARG A 73 -0.08 -2.53 -12.23
CA ARG A 73 0.28 -3.67 -13.08
C ARG A 73 -0.38 -3.58 -14.45
N SER A 74 0.32 -4.07 -15.47
CA SER A 74 -0.28 -4.36 -16.78
C SER A 74 -1.09 -5.67 -16.73
N LEU A 75 -1.97 -5.88 -17.71
CA LEU A 75 -2.76 -7.12 -17.84
C LEU A 75 -1.90 -8.39 -17.89
N ASP A 76 -0.69 -8.31 -18.44
CA ASP A 76 0.24 -9.44 -18.47
C ASP A 76 0.88 -9.70 -17.11
N GLN A 77 1.16 -8.63 -16.34
CA GLN A 77 1.67 -8.74 -14.98
C GLN A 77 0.61 -9.22 -13.99
N GLU A 78 -0.68 -8.96 -14.23
CA GLU A 78 -1.78 -9.51 -13.43
C GLU A 78 -1.91 -11.03 -13.56
N ARG A 79 -1.52 -11.60 -14.73
CA ARG A 79 -1.53 -13.05 -14.96
C ARG A 79 -0.43 -13.77 -14.20
N VAL A 80 0.64 -13.07 -13.88
CA VAL A 80 1.72 -13.57 -13.03
C VAL A 80 1.29 -13.28 -11.60
N ASP A 81 0.95 -14.31 -10.83
CA ASP A 81 0.58 -14.20 -9.41
C ASP A 81 1.79 -13.80 -8.54
N ALA A 82 2.42 -12.68 -8.88
CA ALA A 82 3.53 -12.06 -8.19
C ALA A 82 3.00 -10.98 -7.23
N PRO A 83 3.51 -10.92 -5.99
CA PRO A 83 3.17 -9.83 -5.07
C PRO A 83 3.57 -8.46 -5.63
N ILE A 84 2.76 -7.43 -5.36
CA ILE A 84 3.13 -6.05 -5.69
C ILE A 84 4.06 -5.51 -4.61
N GLU A 85 5.35 -5.41 -4.94
CA GLU A 85 6.33 -4.72 -4.12
C GLU A 85 6.20 -3.20 -4.25
N VAL A 86 6.06 -2.53 -3.11
CA VAL A 86 5.89 -1.08 -3.05
C VAL A 86 7.24 -0.41 -2.80
N ARG A 87 7.53 0.60 -3.61
CA ARG A 87 8.64 1.56 -3.42
C ARG A 87 8.04 2.93 -3.19
N LEU A 88 8.75 3.80 -2.49
CA LEU A 88 8.32 5.16 -2.17
C LEU A 88 9.16 6.19 -2.92
N PHE A 89 8.59 7.37 -3.12
CA PHE A 89 9.27 8.53 -3.65
C PHE A 89 9.15 9.68 -2.65
N SER A 90 10.31 10.22 -2.22
CA SER A 90 10.43 11.29 -1.22
C SER A 90 10.62 12.69 -1.85
N GLY A 91 10.19 12.88 -3.10
CA GLY A 91 10.46 14.11 -3.86
C GLY A 91 11.86 14.17 -4.49
N ARG A 92 12.85 13.50 -3.90
CA ARG A 92 14.26 13.51 -4.36
C ARG A 92 14.70 12.21 -5.02
N SER A 93 14.29 11.08 -4.45
CA SER A 93 14.75 9.75 -4.86
C SER A 93 13.64 8.71 -4.71
N VAL A 94 13.80 7.59 -5.41
CA VAL A 94 12.98 6.39 -5.23
C VAL A 94 13.69 5.46 -4.26
N THR A 95 12.97 4.95 -3.26
CA THR A 95 13.53 4.03 -2.27
C THR A 95 13.67 2.61 -2.80
N GLY A 96 14.37 1.77 -2.05
CA GLY A 96 14.20 0.33 -2.14
C GLY A 96 12.76 -0.11 -1.80
N VAL A 97 12.51 -1.42 -1.85
CA VAL A 97 11.22 -1.99 -1.44
C VAL A 97 10.99 -1.70 0.05
N VAL A 98 9.78 -1.23 0.39
CA VAL A 98 9.38 -0.90 1.78
C VAL A 98 8.34 -1.87 2.35
N GLY A 99 7.84 -2.75 1.50
CA GLY A 99 6.79 -3.72 1.80
C GLY A 99 6.06 -4.13 0.53
N ARG A 100 4.98 -4.87 0.70
CA ARG A 100 4.12 -5.32 -0.39
C ARG A 100 2.66 -5.03 -0.11
N VAL A 101 1.88 -4.91 -1.17
CA VAL A 101 0.41 -4.82 -1.06
C VAL A 101 -0.10 -6.12 -0.39
N PRO A 102 -1.04 -6.03 0.57
CA PRO A 102 -1.55 -7.22 1.25
C PRO A 102 -2.19 -8.18 0.25
N ARG A 103 -1.99 -9.49 0.43
CA ARG A 103 -2.47 -10.49 -0.53
C ARG A 103 -3.99 -10.45 -0.66
N GLY A 104 -4.47 -10.47 -1.89
CA GLY A 104 -5.88 -10.31 -2.26
C GLY A 104 -6.31 -8.86 -2.50
N PHE A 105 -5.52 -7.86 -2.07
CA PHE A 105 -5.84 -6.43 -2.24
C PHE A 105 -5.07 -5.77 -3.39
N GLU A 106 -4.38 -6.56 -4.22
CA GLU A 106 -3.62 -6.07 -5.37
C GLU A 106 -4.52 -5.32 -6.37
N GLY A 107 -5.74 -5.82 -6.63
CA GLY A 107 -6.70 -5.14 -7.52
C GLY A 107 -7.14 -3.78 -6.98
N VAL A 108 -7.29 -3.63 -5.66
CA VAL A 108 -7.62 -2.34 -5.02
C VAL A 108 -6.49 -1.33 -5.23
N TYR A 109 -5.24 -1.78 -5.12
CA TYR A 109 -4.07 -0.95 -5.38
C TYR A 109 -4.00 -0.52 -6.85
N ASP A 110 -4.12 -1.48 -7.77
CA ASP A 110 -4.04 -1.22 -9.22
C ASP A 110 -5.14 -0.22 -9.65
N ASP A 111 -6.38 -0.42 -9.19
CA ASP A 111 -7.49 0.49 -9.52
C ASP A 111 -7.35 1.86 -8.88
N ALA A 112 -6.76 1.98 -7.68
CA ALA A 112 -6.49 3.27 -7.07
C ALA A 112 -5.44 4.08 -7.87
N VAL A 113 -4.40 3.41 -8.37
CA VAL A 113 -3.40 4.05 -9.23
C VAL A 113 -3.99 4.47 -10.58
N ARG A 114 -4.78 3.59 -11.22
CA ARG A 114 -5.48 3.90 -12.48
C ARG A 114 -6.46 5.06 -12.31
N ARG A 115 -7.21 5.09 -11.21
CA ARG A 115 -8.16 6.17 -10.93
C ARG A 115 -7.47 7.53 -10.79
N LEU A 116 -6.29 7.58 -10.20
CA LEU A 116 -5.49 8.81 -10.16
C LEU A 116 -5.08 9.24 -11.58
N ASP A 117 -4.63 8.29 -12.40
CA ASP A 117 -4.23 8.53 -13.80
C ASP A 117 -5.41 9.05 -14.64
N ASP A 118 -6.57 8.39 -14.54
CA ASP A 118 -7.80 8.74 -15.27
C ASP A 118 -8.33 10.15 -14.93
N ARG A 119 -8.05 10.64 -13.71
CA ARG A 119 -8.39 12.02 -13.28
C ARG A 119 -7.37 13.06 -13.73
N GLY A 120 -6.24 12.65 -14.31
CA GLY A 120 -5.12 13.53 -14.64
C GLY A 120 -4.26 13.91 -13.42
N ASP A 121 -4.45 13.25 -12.28
CA ASP A 121 -3.54 13.37 -11.13
C ASP A 121 -2.26 12.56 -11.40
N LYS A 122 -1.23 12.76 -10.58
CA LYS A 122 -0.07 11.87 -10.61
C LYS A 122 -0.51 10.47 -10.17
N PRO A 123 -0.20 9.39 -10.89
CA PRO A 123 -0.59 8.01 -10.54
C PRO A 123 0.26 7.46 -9.40
N ARG A 124 0.24 8.15 -8.25
CA ARG A 124 1.04 7.87 -7.06
C ARG A 124 0.19 8.10 -5.83
N ILE A 125 0.00 7.05 -5.04
CA ILE A 125 -0.84 7.08 -3.85
C ILE A 125 -0.06 7.75 -2.72
N PRO A 126 -0.62 8.73 -2.00
CA PRO A 126 0.01 9.30 -0.81
C PRO A 126 0.23 8.25 0.28
N VAL A 127 1.30 8.40 1.06
CA VAL A 127 1.75 7.40 2.03
C VAL A 127 2.02 8.04 3.39
N GLY A 128 1.50 7.44 4.44
CA GLY A 128 1.86 7.73 5.82
C GLY A 128 2.88 6.72 6.34
N LEU A 129 4.02 7.20 6.83
CA LEU A 129 4.98 6.39 7.57
C LEU A 129 4.63 6.45 9.06
N VAL A 130 4.50 5.29 9.71
CA VAL A 130 4.03 5.19 11.10
C VAL A 130 5.04 4.43 11.95
N ARG A 131 5.47 5.03 13.07
CA ARG A 131 6.31 4.36 14.05
C ARG A 131 5.47 3.59 15.06
N THR A 132 5.73 2.30 15.20
CA THR A 132 5.08 1.42 16.19
C THR A 132 6.09 0.87 17.18
N LYS A 133 5.62 0.19 18.23
CA LYS A 133 6.49 -0.53 19.18
C LYS A 133 7.30 -1.66 18.52
N ALA A 134 6.84 -2.17 17.38
CA ALA A 134 7.49 -3.26 16.65
C ALA A 134 8.36 -2.78 15.47
N GLY A 135 8.46 -1.47 15.25
CA GLY A 135 9.16 -0.88 14.10
C GLY A 135 8.29 0.07 13.27
N PHE A 136 8.84 0.51 12.15
CA PHE A 136 8.17 1.35 11.17
C PHE A 136 7.20 0.53 10.30
N ARG A 137 6.04 1.12 10.02
CA ARG A 137 4.99 0.58 9.14
C ARG A 137 4.62 1.62 8.11
N VAL A 138 4.15 1.14 6.96
CA VAL A 138 3.74 1.99 5.84
C VAL A 138 2.24 1.84 5.64
N ASP A 139 1.53 2.96 5.71
CA ASP A 139 0.10 3.06 5.48
C ASP A 139 -0.14 3.85 4.18
N LEU A 140 -0.69 3.19 3.16
CA LEU A 140 -1.15 3.87 1.96
C LEU A 140 -2.42 4.63 2.29
N LEU A 141 -2.46 5.94 2.01
CA LEU A 141 -3.63 6.79 2.22
C LEU A 141 -4.64 6.60 1.08
N ILE A 142 -5.08 5.36 0.90
CA ILE A 142 -5.88 4.90 -0.24
C ILE A 142 -7.18 5.70 -0.40
N GLY A 143 -7.78 6.17 0.70
CA GLY A 143 -8.98 7.01 0.70
C GLY A 143 -8.81 8.35 -0.01
N MET A 144 -7.58 8.86 -0.15
CA MET A 144 -7.29 10.07 -0.93
C MET A 144 -7.40 9.84 -2.45
N THR A 145 -7.51 8.59 -2.88
CA THR A 145 -7.70 8.21 -4.29
C THR A 145 -9.18 8.08 -4.67
N ARG A 146 -10.13 8.34 -3.75
CA ARG A 146 -11.57 8.37 -4.07
C ARG A 146 -11.89 9.47 -5.06
#